data_AF-A0A3M1MSZ8-F1
#
_entry.id   AF-A0A3M1MSZ8-F1
#
_cell.length_a   1.000
_cell.length_b   1.000
_cell.length_c   1.000
_cell.angle_alpha   90.00
_cell.angle_beta   90.00
_cell.angle_gamma   90.00
#
_symmetry.space_group_name_H-M   'P 1'
#
loop_
_entity.id
_entity.type
_entity.pdbx_description
1 polymer ?
#
loop_
_entity_poly.entity_id
_entity_poly.type
_entity_poly.pdbx_seq_one_letter_code
_entity_poly.pdbx_strand_id
1 'polypeptide(L)'
;PLAVQPGQTYRISARIRCQLPDKVRTGIGVQEFDQFLWIGNQFDAEQEKQHLLRSKVGISLEGDHDWEDVTFDFTTGPKAGMIHLILFLDGPADRVPVLFDDLRIEPID
;
A
#
# COMPACT_ATOMS: atom_id res chain seq x y z
N PRO A 1 1.79 9.84 0.33
CA PRO A 1 1.25 10.04 1.70
C PRO A 1 -0.19 10.54 1.60
N LEU A 2 -1.08 10.03 2.44
CA LEU A 2 -2.48 10.44 2.48
C LEU A 2 -2.89 10.66 3.94
N ALA A 3 -3.50 11.80 4.24
CA ALA A 3 -4.07 12.06 5.56
C ALA A 3 -5.33 11.19 5.75
N VAL A 4 -5.49 10.60 6.94
CA VAL A 4 -6.61 9.73 7.29
C VAL A 4 -7.20 10.09 8.64
N GLN A 5 -8.45 9.67 8.89
CA GLN A 5 -9.10 9.82 10.18
C GLN A 5 -8.89 8.56 11.03
N PRO A 6 -8.56 8.68 12.33
CA PRO A 6 -8.47 7.54 13.23
C PRO A 6 -9.79 6.74 13.32
N GLY A 7 -9.71 5.42 13.28
CA GLY A 7 -10.87 4.52 13.38
C GLY A 7 -11.77 4.50 12.14
N GLN A 8 -11.44 5.25 11.09
CA GLN A 8 -12.17 5.23 9.82
C GLN A 8 -11.75 4.02 8.96
N THR A 9 -12.72 3.38 8.33
CA THR A 9 -12.50 2.35 7.31
C THR A 9 -12.33 2.99 5.94
N TYR A 10 -11.34 2.51 5.20
CA TYR A 10 -11.05 2.92 3.83
C TYR A 10 -11.01 1.69 2.93
N ARG A 11 -11.53 1.85 1.71
CA ARG A 11 -11.34 0.94 0.60
C ARG A 11 -10.19 1.40 -0.26
N ILE A 12 -9.31 0.47 -0.61
CA ILE A 12 -8.33 0.64 -1.67
C ILE A 12 -8.78 -0.19 -2.86
N SER A 13 -8.72 0.41 -4.05
CA SER A 13 -8.95 -0.29 -5.32
C SER A 13 -7.89 0.09 -6.33
N ALA A 14 -7.52 -0.84 -7.21
CA ALA A 14 -6.63 -0.60 -8.34
C ALA A 14 -6.88 -1.64 -9.43
N ARG A 15 -6.34 -1.38 -10.62
CA ARG A 15 -6.15 -2.37 -11.68
C ARG A 15 -4.70 -2.80 -11.72
N ILE A 16 -4.46 -4.09 -11.87
CA ILE A 16 -3.11 -4.64 -11.91
C ILE A 16 -2.87 -5.49 -13.16
N ARG A 17 -1.69 -5.33 -13.76
CA ARG A 17 -1.18 -6.21 -14.81
C ARG A 17 0.24 -6.64 -14.48
N CYS A 18 0.48 -7.95 -14.45
CA CYS A 18 1.79 -8.52 -14.19
C CYS A 18 1.95 -9.89 -14.84
N GLN A 19 3.20 -10.29 -15.03
CA GLN A 19 3.59 -11.66 -15.30
C GLN A 19 4.72 -11.99 -14.35
N LEU A 20 4.43 -12.82 -13.34
CA LEU A 20 5.36 -13.05 -12.24
C LEU A 20 6.00 -14.43 -12.37
N PRO A 21 7.33 -14.53 -12.26
CA PRO A 21 8.01 -15.82 -12.12
C PRO A 21 7.56 -16.59 -10.89
N ASP A 22 7.83 -17.90 -10.88
CA ASP A 22 7.59 -18.75 -9.72
C ASP A 22 8.17 -18.14 -8.44
N LYS A 23 7.35 -18.08 -7.37
CA LYS A 23 7.68 -17.56 -6.04
C LYS A 23 7.96 -16.05 -5.98
N VAL A 24 7.62 -15.30 -7.03
CA VAL A 24 7.59 -13.83 -7.00
C VAL A 24 6.17 -13.37 -6.67
N ARG A 25 6.07 -12.34 -5.82
CA ARG A 25 4.81 -11.75 -5.38
C ARG A 25 4.77 -10.26 -5.68
N THR A 26 3.59 -9.76 -5.97
CA THR A 26 3.34 -8.32 -6.01
C THR A 26 2.07 -7.97 -5.27
N GLY A 27 1.92 -6.72 -4.88
CA GLY A 27 0.68 -6.28 -4.29
C GLY A 27 0.72 -4.90 -3.69
N ILE A 28 -0.23 -4.68 -2.81
CA ILE A 28 -0.51 -3.38 -2.20
C ILE A 28 -0.59 -3.56 -0.69
N GLY A 29 0.19 -2.76 0.03
CA GLY A 29 0.18 -2.65 1.49
C GLY A 29 -0.07 -1.23 1.97
N VAL A 30 -0.34 -1.11 3.27
CA VAL A 30 -0.53 0.16 3.97
C VAL A 30 0.42 0.21 5.16
N GLN A 31 1.14 1.31 5.30
CA GLN A 31 1.80 1.71 6.52
C GLN A 31 1.05 2.87 7.15
N GLU A 32 0.81 2.81 8.46
CA GLU A 32 0.14 3.89 9.20
C GLU A 32 1.10 4.64 10.08
N PHE A 33 0.90 5.95 10.14
CA PHE A 33 1.68 6.87 10.94
C PHE A 33 0.76 7.67 11.86
N ASP A 34 1.26 8.02 13.03
CA ASP A 34 0.51 8.75 14.05
C ASP A 34 0.25 10.23 13.71
N GLN A 35 1.04 10.79 12.82
CA GLN A 35 0.89 12.16 12.35
C GLN A 35 1.22 12.31 10.86
N PHE A 36 0.73 13.39 10.26
CA PHE A 36 1.01 13.72 8.87
C PHE A 36 2.41 14.33 8.75
N LEU A 37 3.33 13.55 8.19
CA LEU A 37 4.73 13.91 8.06
C LEU A 37 5.02 14.28 6.61
N TRP A 38 4.59 15.48 6.22
CA TRP A 38 4.97 16.02 4.91
C TRP A 38 6.37 16.60 4.99
N ILE A 39 7.34 15.84 4.51
CA ILE A 39 8.73 16.29 4.44
C ILE A 39 9.08 16.41 2.97
N GLY A 40 9.57 17.58 2.56
CA GLY A 40 10.08 17.80 1.20
C GLY A 40 11.35 16.99 0.90
N ASN A 41 11.99 16.46 1.93
CA ASN A 41 13.09 15.51 1.88
C ASN A 41 12.54 14.12 2.23
N GLN A 42 13.15 13.07 1.68
CA GLN A 42 12.77 11.69 1.97
C GLN A 42 12.68 11.46 3.48
N PHE A 43 11.59 10.80 3.88
CA PHE A 43 11.33 10.32 5.24
C PHE A 43 12.49 9.44 5.71
N ASP A 44 13.16 9.82 6.80
CA ASP A 44 14.33 9.10 7.27
C ASP A 44 13.96 7.90 8.17
N ALA A 45 14.92 6.98 8.34
CA ALA A 45 14.70 5.74 9.10
C ALA A 45 14.37 5.98 10.58
N GLU A 46 14.82 7.10 11.16
CA GLU A 46 14.54 7.42 12.57
C GLU A 46 13.10 7.92 12.74
N GLN A 47 12.64 8.76 11.81
CA GLN A 47 11.25 9.20 11.76
C GLN A 47 10.29 8.03 11.50
N GLU A 48 10.65 7.11 10.60
CA GLU A 48 9.88 5.89 10.39
C GLU A 48 9.76 5.08 11.69
N LYS A 49 10.88 4.84 12.37
CA LYS A 49 10.89 4.11 13.63
C LYS A 49 10.04 4.77 14.73
N GLN A 50 10.00 6.10 14.76
CA GLN A 50 9.26 6.84 15.78
C GLN A 50 7.75 6.90 15.51
N HIS A 51 7.35 7.01 14.24
CA HIS A 51 5.98 7.34 13.87
C HIS A 51 5.20 6.20 13.22
N LEU A 52 5.88 5.16 12.70
CA LEU A 52 5.23 3.99 12.13
C LEU A 52 4.47 3.24 13.23
N LEU A 53 3.15 3.26 13.13
CA LEU A 53 2.26 2.56 14.04
C LEU A 53 2.10 1.09 13.67
N ARG A 54 1.92 0.83 12.38
CA ARG A 54 1.68 -0.53 11.86
C ARG A 54 1.88 -0.62 10.35
N SER A 55 2.12 -1.83 9.89
CA SER A 55 2.17 -2.21 8.48
C SER A 55 1.18 -3.35 8.23
N LYS A 56 0.45 -3.30 7.11
CA LYS A 56 -0.49 -4.34 6.70
C LYS A 56 -0.35 -4.60 5.20
N VAL A 57 -0.25 -5.87 4.81
CA VAL A 57 -0.43 -6.27 3.41
C VAL A 57 -1.93 -6.44 3.16
N GLY A 58 -2.44 -5.77 2.13
CA GLY A 58 -3.85 -5.84 1.73
C GLY A 58 -4.05 -6.81 0.58
N ILE A 59 -3.35 -6.58 -0.53
CA ILE A 59 -3.35 -7.43 -1.72
C ILE A 59 -1.98 -8.09 -1.85
N SER A 60 -1.96 -9.38 -2.18
CA SER A 60 -0.75 -10.13 -2.55
C SER A 60 -1.12 -11.14 -3.62
N LEU A 61 -0.45 -11.07 -4.76
CA LEU A 61 -0.71 -11.88 -5.95
C LEU A 61 0.57 -12.59 -6.41
N GLU A 62 0.39 -13.74 -7.06
CA GLU A 62 1.42 -14.56 -7.70
C GLU A 62 0.93 -14.92 -9.11
N GLY A 63 1.85 -15.17 -10.04
CA GLY A 63 1.53 -15.58 -11.41
C GLY A 63 1.15 -14.43 -12.33
N ASP A 64 0.33 -14.74 -13.35
CA ASP A 64 0.00 -13.83 -14.45
C ASP A 64 -1.39 -13.21 -14.27
N HIS A 65 -1.45 -11.89 -14.35
CA HIS A 65 -2.69 -11.11 -14.27
C HIS A 65 -2.73 -10.09 -15.40
N ASP A 66 -3.83 -10.03 -16.15
CA ASP A 66 -4.03 -9.06 -17.24
C ASP A 66 -5.13 -8.06 -16.89
N TRP A 67 -4.72 -6.91 -16.35
CA TRP A 67 -5.59 -5.80 -15.96
C TRP A 67 -6.79 -6.18 -15.07
N GLU A 68 -6.51 -7.00 -14.05
CA GLU A 68 -7.49 -7.44 -13.06
C GLU A 68 -7.79 -6.34 -12.03
N ASP A 69 -9.06 -6.22 -11.63
CA ASP A 69 -9.49 -5.33 -10.55
C ASP A 69 -9.18 -5.97 -9.20
N VAL A 70 -8.48 -5.23 -8.34
CA VAL A 70 -8.15 -5.66 -6.98
C VAL A 70 -8.65 -4.66 -5.97
N THR A 71 -9.18 -5.15 -4.86
CA THR A 71 -9.67 -4.30 -3.77
C THR A 71 -9.39 -4.92 -2.41
N PHE A 72 -9.15 -4.07 -1.41
CA PHE A 72 -9.18 -4.47 -0.02
C PHE A 72 -9.58 -3.30 0.88
N ASP A 73 -10.16 -3.65 2.02
CA ASP A 73 -10.56 -2.70 3.04
C ASP A 73 -9.60 -2.74 4.23
N PHE A 74 -9.39 -1.59 4.86
CA PHE A 74 -8.68 -1.50 6.13
C PHE A 74 -9.28 -0.41 7.02
N THR A 75 -9.34 -0.69 8.32
CA THR A 75 -9.81 0.26 9.33
C THR A 75 -8.63 0.79 10.12
N THR A 76 -8.35 2.09 10.01
CA THR A 76 -7.21 2.77 10.64
C THR A 76 -7.19 2.61 12.17
N GLY A 77 -6.00 2.63 12.76
CA GLY A 77 -5.85 2.62 14.21
C GLY A 77 -6.36 3.90 14.90
N PRO A 78 -6.57 3.89 16.22
CA PRO A 78 -7.11 5.04 16.97
C PRO A 78 -6.16 6.25 17.05
N LYS A 79 -4.91 6.10 16.59
CA LYS A 79 -3.91 7.17 16.52
C LYS A 79 -3.50 7.52 15.10
N ALA A 80 -4.05 6.87 14.08
CA ALA A 80 -3.59 7.05 12.71
C ALA A 80 -3.97 8.45 12.19
N GLY A 81 -2.96 9.23 11.79
CA GLY A 81 -3.13 10.53 11.14
C GLY A 81 -2.74 10.51 9.66
N MET A 82 -2.00 9.50 9.22
CA MET A 82 -1.51 9.38 7.85
C MET A 82 -1.31 7.91 7.47
N ILE A 83 -1.44 7.63 6.18
CA ILE A 83 -0.98 6.38 5.58
C ILE A 83 0.03 6.61 4.45
N HIS A 84 0.92 5.64 4.28
CA HIS A 84 1.64 5.39 3.04
C HIS A 84 1.07 4.14 2.37
N LEU A 85 0.81 4.26 1.07
CA LEU A 85 0.52 3.10 0.24
C LEU A 85 1.84 2.53 -0.27
N ILE A 86 2.03 1.22 -0.08
CA ILE A 86 3.21 0.50 -0.51
C ILE A 86 2.81 -0.38 -1.70
N LEU A 87 3.30 -0.05 -2.89
CA LEU A 87 3.27 -0.95 -4.04
C LEU A 87 4.56 -1.75 -3.99
N PHE A 88 4.47 -3.07 -3.91
CA PHE A 88 5.65 -3.91 -3.72
C PHE A 88 5.77 -4.98 -4.80
N LEU A 89 7.02 -5.36 -5.07
CA LEU A 89 7.43 -6.56 -5.78
C LEU A 89 8.42 -7.27 -4.85
N ASP A 90 8.09 -8.47 -4.43
CA ASP A 90 8.88 -9.29 -3.53
C ASP A 90 9.32 -10.57 -4.24
N GLY A 91 10.62 -10.85 -4.22
CA GLY A 91 11.24 -11.94 -4.96
C GLY A 91 12.36 -11.48 -5.92
N PRO A 92 12.97 -12.43 -6.66
CA PRO A 92 14.02 -12.11 -7.62
C PRO A 92 13.50 -11.14 -8.68
N ALA A 93 14.22 -10.03 -8.86
CA ALA A 93 13.91 -9.05 -9.89
C ALA A 93 14.15 -9.65 -11.27
N ASP A 94 13.12 -9.65 -12.11
CA ASP A 94 13.27 -9.77 -13.55
C ASP A 94 13.15 -8.37 -14.20
N ARG A 95 13.04 -8.32 -15.53
CA ARG A 95 12.84 -7.06 -16.27
C ARG A 95 11.39 -6.83 -16.66
N VAL A 96 10.48 -7.68 -16.20
CA VAL A 96 9.06 -7.60 -16.54
C VAL A 96 8.38 -6.63 -15.58
N PRO A 97 7.73 -5.57 -16.08
CA PRO A 97 7.11 -4.60 -15.19
C PRO A 97 5.85 -5.17 -14.56
N VAL A 98 5.64 -4.82 -13.29
CA VAL A 98 4.30 -4.82 -12.69
C VAL A 98 3.69 -3.45 -12.91
N LEU A 99 2.48 -3.43 -13.45
CA LEU A 99 1.74 -2.21 -13.75
C LEU A 99 0.54 -2.10 -12.81
N PHE A 100 0.38 -0.93 -12.22
CA PHE A 100 -0.79 -0.54 -11.44
C PHE A 100 -1.43 0.67 -12.10
N ASP A 101 -2.75 0.67 -12.20
CA ASP A 101 -3.52 1.82 -12.71
C ASP A 101 -4.83 1.97 -11.93
N ASP A 102 -5.55 3.07 -12.15
CA ASP A 102 -6.85 3.37 -11.53
C ASP A 102 -6.85 3.25 -9.99
N LEU A 103 -5.73 3.59 -9.35
CA LEU A 103 -5.60 3.55 -7.90
C LEU A 103 -6.54 4.55 -7.23
N ARG A 104 -7.37 4.05 -6.31
CA ARG A 104 -8.27 4.86 -5.47
C ARG A 104 -8.16 4.46 -4.02
N ILE A 105 -8.33 5.45 -3.15
CA ILE A 105 -8.42 5.28 -1.70
C ILE A 105 -9.61 6.12 -1.24
N GLU A 106 -10.64 5.47 -0.72
CA GLU A 106 -11.92 6.11 -0.42
C GLU A 106 -12.39 5.70 0.98
N PRO A 107 -12.88 6.63 1.81
CA PRO A 107 -13.54 6.26 3.05
C PRO A 107 -14.83 5.49 2.73
N ILE A 108 -15.14 4.47 3.54
CA ILE A 108 -16.39 3.71 3.44
C ILE A 108 -17.07 3.68 4.81
N ASP A 109 -18.40 3.73 4.81
CA ASP A 109 -19.25 3.70 6.00
C ASP A 109 -19.32 2.31 6.66
#